data_AF-A0A086ML96-F1
#
_entry.id   AF-A0A086ML96-F1
#
_cell.length_a   1.000
_cell.length_b   1.000
_cell.length_c   1.000
_cell.angle_alpha   90.00
_cell.angle_beta   90.00
_cell.angle_gamma   90.00
#
_symmetry.space_group_name_H-M   'P 1'
#
loop_
_entity.id
_entity.type
_entity.pdbx_description
1 polymer ?
#
loop_
_entity_poly.entity_id
_entity_poly.type
_entity_poly.pdbx_seq_one_letter_code
_entity_poly.pdbx_strand_id
1 'polypeptide(L)'
;MGDINYLYLAIGLIVLMVFSFKRFNKPSFPNRETLPSDLEPLRYLFLRGAYNRALFTYIAGFSVVYFLLVLIGPKVAGLFGIESVPAESWPLLTALLLVGVIPNAKWLEEIEEWLRRQVHEWFLVPGGAERTINLLEDAKYDPPLAQLEAVKENKRQKIREHLRLPPTSPLHQWARAVVLMASLEGKGTGPAIIKAEALQPFSKDFDLIVERFKFLRQEVEPAEIHTLDEEAEDNLNRRIKGFLKRLYAYISWGVRNQADTEEEVKKTLEELGFRIPEVGERRVFDLVVPAVFTVFCISTVCLAAVDTIPSQLDWRIINTMGDALVENMKFGVTAAIMYGAAIIIALKARSSMIERRLWKPRAPRCLVRIALWSGLATWLVIVLNTAVLHPGTNEAIRRIIAVPFSSDMVLGSFLNSDLGYVLAKMRTALPWLIPGCVVSLVLAARLGGDVRRARWKDRSLDGIYLGILLGVATTLATFLQGSLEGEPSVKSMLASGLSGIACGAVIGLLVPGAFRVDVIRPFDDEQIKRLRDLKNEATSKLGPRADDWLYTPHDALRGITPAEALQHQNLATGVSRLLNELHSSLADGGQSDISGRIMPTIIEGGRRAGVVGP
;
A
#
# COMPACT_ATOMS: atom_id res chain seq x y z
N MET A 1 17.30 29.55 24.40
CA MET A 1 16.56 28.36 24.86
C MET A 1 17.32 27.83 26.07
N GLY A 2 16.65 27.48 27.17
CA GLY A 2 17.35 26.89 28.32
C GLY A 2 17.92 25.51 27.95
N ASP A 3 18.96 25.08 28.66
CA ASP A 3 19.66 23.83 28.38
C ASP A 3 18.69 22.65 28.46
N ILE A 4 18.63 21.86 27.38
CA ILE A 4 17.81 20.65 27.35
C ILE A 4 18.47 19.62 28.25
N ASN A 5 17.79 19.24 29.33
CA ASN A 5 18.30 18.22 30.23
C ASN A 5 18.18 16.83 29.58
N TYR A 6 19.32 16.22 29.25
CA TYR A 6 19.39 14.91 28.58
C TYR A 6 18.77 13.77 29.37
N LEU A 7 18.78 13.87 30.71
CA LEU A 7 18.13 12.88 31.55
C LEU A 7 16.62 12.90 31.29
N TYR A 8 16.01 14.09 31.19
CA TYR A 8 14.59 14.24 30.88
C TYR A 8 14.27 13.81 29.45
N LEU A 9 15.17 14.06 28.49
CA LEU A 9 15.00 13.57 27.11
C LEU A 9 15.00 12.03 27.06
N ALA A 10 15.96 11.38 27.73
CA ALA A 10 16.10 9.93 27.78
C ALA A 10 14.92 9.27 28.50
N ILE A 11 14.51 9.80 29.65
CA ILE A 11 13.32 9.33 30.37
C ILE A 11 12.08 9.49 29.48
N GLY A 12 11.92 10.64 28.83
CA GLY A 12 10.81 10.89 27.91
C GLY A 12 10.75 9.87 26.77
N LEU A 13 11.90 9.50 26.20
CA LEU A 13 11.99 8.49 25.14
C LEU A 13 11.63 7.07 25.64
N ILE A 14 12.05 6.70 26.86
CA ILE A 14 11.67 5.42 27.49
C ILE A 14 10.15 5.36 27.72
N VAL A 15 9.56 6.43 28.28
CA VAL A 15 8.11 6.54 28.48
C VAL A 15 7.38 6.37 27.15
N LEU A 16 7.86 7.03 26.10
CA LEU A 16 7.30 6.95 24.76
C LEU A 16 7.41 5.53 24.16
N MET A 17 8.51 4.82 24.36
CA MET A 17 8.67 3.43 23.91
C MET A 17 7.69 2.48 24.62
N VAL A 18 7.59 2.57 25.95
CA VAL A 18 6.67 1.73 26.75
C VAL A 18 5.21 2.00 26.35
N PHE A 19 4.85 3.27 26.21
CA PHE A 19 3.53 3.67 25.72
C PHE A 19 3.26 3.12 24.32
N SER A 20 4.22 3.28 23.40
CA SER A 20 4.10 2.82 22.02
C SER A 20 3.89 1.31 21.95
N PHE A 21 4.60 0.52 22.76
CA PHE A 21 4.43 -0.92 22.83
C PHE A 21 3.02 -1.34 23.24
N LYS A 22 2.47 -0.70 24.28
CA LYS A 22 1.10 -0.95 24.74
C LYS A 22 0.06 -0.49 23.73
N ARG A 23 0.26 0.70 23.13
CA ARG A 23 -0.69 1.33 22.23
C ARG A 23 -0.74 0.64 20.85
N PHE A 24 0.40 0.18 20.34
CA PHE A 24 0.50 -0.51 19.05
C PHE A 24 -0.34 -1.79 19.01
N ASN A 25 -0.45 -2.51 20.14
CA ASN A 25 -1.25 -3.72 20.24
C ASN A 25 -2.77 -3.49 20.23
N LYS A 26 -3.22 -2.23 20.34
CA LYS A 26 -4.64 -1.89 20.22
C LYS A 26 -5.05 -1.83 18.75
N PRO A 27 -6.23 -2.33 18.37
CA PRO A 27 -6.74 -2.15 17.01
C PRO A 27 -6.90 -0.65 16.69
N SER A 28 -6.51 -0.26 15.47
CA SER A 28 -6.66 1.12 14.94
C SER A 28 -7.70 1.22 13.83
N PHE A 29 -8.49 0.15 13.65
CA PHE A 29 -9.52 0.02 12.63
C PHE A 29 -10.85 -0.36 13.30
N PRO A 30 -11.98 0.04 12.70
CA PRO A 30 -13.29 -0.34 13.20
C PRO A 30 -13.42 -1.85 13.24
N ASN A 31 -14.17 -2.38 14.21
CA ASN A 31 -14.41 -3.81 14.31
C ASN A 31 -15.10 -4.29 13.02
N ARG A 32 -14.52 -5.29 12.34
CA ARG A 32 -15.04 -5.87 11.09
C ARG A 32 -15.38 -7.32 11.34
N GLU A 33 -16.39 -7.84 10.63
CA GLU A 33 -16.77 -9.26 10.66
C GLU A 33 -15.62 -10.23 10.36
N THR A 34 -14.56 -9.77 9.69
CA THR A 34 -13.38 -10.56 9.33
C THR A 34 -12.28 -10.54 10.40
N LEU A 35 -12.53 -9.90 11.54
CA LEU A 35 -11.59 -9.80 12.65
C LEU A 35 -12.09 -10.57 13.89
N PRO A 36 -11.18 -11.03 14.77
CA PRO A 36 -11.55 -11.68 16.02
C PRO A 36 -12.46 -10.79 16.86
N SER A 37 -13.37 -11.39 17.63
CA SER A 37 -14.24 -10.63 18.53
C SER A 37 -13.45 -10.00 19.68
N ASP A 38 -12.46 -10.73 20.21
CA ASP A 38 -11.50 -10.30 21.22
C ASP A 38 -10.12 -10.05 20.56
N LEU A 39 -9.92 -8.83 20.03
CA LEU A 39 -8.75 -8.46 19.21
C LEU A 39 -7.43 -8.19 19.98
N GLU A 40 -7.42 -8.34 21.30
CA GLU A 40 -6.25 -7.99 22.11
C GLU A 40 -5.49 -9.24 22.58
N PRO A 41 -4.17 -9.35 22.27
CA PRO A 41 -3.31 -8.44 21.50
C PRO A 41 -3.32 -8.64 19.97
N LEU A 42 -3.26 -7.53 19.22
CA LEU A 42 -3.23 -7.50 17.75
C LEU A 42 -2.05 -8.26 17.13
N ARG A 43 -0.98 -8.49 17.90
CA ARG A 43 0.23 -9.23 17.48
C ARG A 43 -0.05 -10.55 16.77
N TYR A 44 -1.15 -11.23 17.10
CA TYR A 44 -1.51 -12.52 16.51
C TYR A 44 -2.03 -12.45 15.07
N LEU A 45 -2.35 -11.26 14.55
CA LEU A 45 -2.74 -11.07 13.14
C LEU A 45 -1.56 -10.74 12.22
N PHE A 46 -0.40 -10.43 12.80
CA PHE A 46 0.83 -10.17 12.07
C PHE A 46 1.56 -11.48 11.77
N LEU A 47 2.31 -11.48 10.66
CA LEU A 47 3.44 -12.41 10.52
C LEU A 47 4.47 -12.05 11.60
N ARG A 48 5.09 -13.04 12.23
CA ARG A 48 6.00 -12.81 13.36
C ARG A 48 7.14 -11.85 13.00
N GLY A 49 7.74 -12.01 11.83
CA GLY A 49 8.78 -11.12 11.30
C GLY A 49 8.26 -9.72 10.88
N ALA A 50 6.98 -9.60 10.54
CA ALA A 50 6.37 -8.31 10.19
C ALA A 50 6.02 -7.49 11.44
N TYR A 51 5.58 -8.14 12.54
CA TYR A 51 5.19 -7.45 13.77
C TYR A 51 6.32 -6.59 14.33
N ASN A 52 7.53 -7.16 14.50
CA ASN A 52 8.66 -6.43 15.07
C ASN A 52 9.04 -5.23 14.19
N ARG A 53 9.11 -5.42 12.87
CA ARG A 53 9.40 -4.33 11.92
C ARG A 53 8.32 -3.24 11.98
N ALA A 54 7.06 -3.62 12.09
CA ALA A 54 5.95 -2.69 12.22
C ALA A 54 6.04 -1.89 13.53
N LEU A 55 6.25 -2.57 14.65
CA LEU A 55 6.43 -1.95 15.95
C LEU A 55 7.60 -0.96 15.96
N PHE A 56 8.76 -1.34 15.42
CA PHE A 56 9.92 -0.44 15.30
C PHE A 56 9.61 0.76 14.41
N THR A 57 8.92 0.55 13.28
CA THR A 57 8.51 1.64 12.38
C THR A 57 7.58 2.62 13.09
N TYR A 58 6.64 2.10 13.88
CA TYR A 58 5.73 2.91 14.69
C TYR A 58 6.46 3.71 15.78
N ILE A 59 7.34 3.06 16.55
CA ILE A 59 8.17 3.73 17.57
C ILE A 59 9.05 4.81 16.93
N ALA A 60 9.68 4.53 15.80
CA ALA A 60 10.50 5.50 15.08
C ALA A 60 9.67 6.70 14.59
N GLY A 61 8.52 6.44 13.96
CA GLY A 61 7.60 7.51 13.51
C GLY A 61 7.12 8.37 14.67
N PHE A 62 6.76 7.76 15.81
CA PHE A 62 6.28 8.50 16.97
C PHE A 62 7.42 9.25 17.69
N SER A 63 8.64 8.70 17.66
CA SER A 63 9.85 9.39 18.12
C SER A 63 10.16 10.63 17.29
N VAL A 64 9.96 10.58 15.96
CA VAL A 64 10.12 11.77 15.10
C VAL A 64 9.15 12.87 15.52
N VAL A 65 7.87 12.55 15.77
CA VAL A 65 6.88 13.53 16.28
C VAL A 65 7.33 14.12 17.62
N TYR A 66 7.82 13.27 18.52
CA TYR A 66 8.39 13.71 19.80
C TYR A 66 9.55 14.68 19.63
N PHE A 67 10.57 14.32 18.84
CA PHE A 67 11.69 15.20 18.60
C PHE A 67 11.24 16.52 17.97
N LEU A 68 10.35 16.50 16.98
CA LEU A 68 9.81 17.74 16.38
C LEU A 68 9.17 18.65 17.45
N LEU A 69 8.37 18.12 18.37
CA LEU A 69 7.76 18.91 19.44
C LEU A 69 8.79 19.42 20.47
N VAL A 70 9.79 18.61 20.82
CA VAL A 70 10.89 19.04 21.68
C VAL A 70 11.66 20.19 21.04
N LEU A 71 11.92 20.10 19.73
CA LEU A 71 12.67 21.11 18.97
C LEU A 71 11.94 22.45 18.85
N ILE A 72 10.61 22.47 18.80
CA ILE A 72 9.85 23.74 18.79
C ILE A 72 9.96 24.44 20.17
N GLY A 73 10.18 23.68 21.25
CA GLY A 73 10.44 24.18 22.59
C GLY A 73 9.18 24.56 23.39
N PRO A 74 9.34 25.07 24.63
CA PRO A 74 8.22 25.32 25.57
C PRO A 74 7.26 26.43 25.12
N LYS A 75 7.56 27.15 24.04
CA LYS A 75 6.64 28.14 23.46
C LYS A 75 5.31 27.50 23.02
N VAL A 76 5.33 26.22 22.66
CA VAL A 76 4.11 25.47 22.31
C VAL A 76 3.28 25.11 23.54
N ALA A 77 3.86 25.14 24.75
CA ALA A 77 3.15 24.86 26.00
C ALA A 77 1.94 25.78 26.20
N GLY A 78 2.06 27.04 25.78
CA GLY A 78 0.97 28.01 25.81
C GLY A 78 -0.24 27.61 24.96
N LEU A 79 -0.03 26.85 23.86
CA LEU A 79 -1.14 26.31 23.07
C LEU A 79 -1.94 25.23 23.82
N PHE A 80 -1.35 24.66 24.87
CA PHE A 80 -1.98 23.64 25.72
C PHE A 80 -2.49 24.21 27.04
N GLY A 81 -2.45 25.54 27.23
CA GLY A 81 -2.87 26.21 28.47
C GLY A 81 -1.93 25.95 29.65
N ILE A 82 -0.69 25.54 29.39
CA ILE A 82 0.32 25.31 30.43
C ILE A 82 1.15 26.58 30.57
N GLU A 83 0.90 27.34 31.63
CA GLU A 83 1.64 28.56 31.93
C GLU A 83 3.00 28.21 32.55
N SER A 84 4.08 28.73 31.95
CA SER A 84 5.46 28.64 32.44
C SER A 84 6.00 27.23 32.74
N VAL A 85 6.46 26.53 31.70
CA VAL A 85 7.22 25.28 31.87
C VAL A 85 8.71 25.60 31.88
N PRO A 86 9.49 25.13 32.87
CA PRO A 86 10.95 25.20 32.82
C PRO A 86 11.48 24.56 31.53
N ALA A 87 12.36 25.25 30.82
CA ALA A 87 12.87 24.77 29.53
C ALA A 87 13.57 23.40 29.66
N GLU A 88 14.21 23.14 30.80
CA GLU A 88 14.87 21.89 31.11
C GLU A 88 13.91 20.69 31.09
N SER A 89 12.72 20.84 31.70
CA SER A 89 11.73 19.76 31.83
C SER A 89 10.83 19.58 30.60
N TRP A 90 10.99 20.44 29.59
CA TRP A 90 10.19 20.41 28.36
C TRP A 90 10.18 19.05 27.64
N PRO A 91 11.31 18.32 27.48
CA PRO A 91 11.28 17.01 26.82
C PRO A 91 10.42 16.00 27.54
N LEU A 92 10.57 15.90 28.87
CA LEU A 92 9.77 14.99 29.67
C LEU A 92 8.29 15.37 29.62
N LEU A 93 7.97 16.66 29.73
CA LEU A 93 6.59 17.13 29.60
C LEU A 93 6.02 16.84 28.22
N THR A 94 6.80 17.00 27.15
CA THR A 94 6.39 16.66 25.78
C THR A 94 6.08 15.17 25.63
N ALA A 95 6.88 14.30 26.24
CA ALA A 95 6.60 12.87 26.26
C ALA A 95 5.30 12.56 27.01
N LEU A 96 5.07 13.17 28.17
CA LEU A 96 3.83 13.01 28.94
C LEU A 96 2.60 13.56 28.20
N LEU A 97 2.75 14.67 27.48
CA LEU A 97 1.75 15.23 26.58
C LEU A 97 1.38 14.22 25.49
N LEU A 98 2.37 13.64 24.80
CA LEU A 98 2.16 12.64 23.74
C LEU A 98 1.52 11.35 24.22
N VAL A 99 1.84 10.93 25.44
CA VAL A 99 1.27 9.72 26.07
C VAL A 99 -0.18 9.94 26.54
N GLY A 100 -0.68 11.18 26.45
CA GLY A 100 -2.06 11.52 26.79
C GLY A 100 -2.31 11.64 28.29
N VAL A 101 -1.25 11.92 29.09
CA VAL A 101 -1.41 12.19 30.53
C VAL A 101 -2.18 13.50 30.76
N ILE A 102 -2.20 14.39 29.76
CA ILE A 102 -2.95 15.65 29.82
C ILE A 102 -4.28 15.49 29.06
N PRO A 103 -5.43 15.53 29.75
CA PRO A 103 -6.74 15.08 29.23
C PRO A 103 -7.38 15.92 28.11
N ASN A 104 -6.67 16.87 27.49
CA ASN A 104 -7.25 17.82 26.53
C ASN A 104 -6.65 17.81 25.10
N ALA A 105 -5.70 16.93 24.79
CA ALA A 105 -5.04 16.92 23.47
C ALA A 105 -5.65 15.88 22.49
N LYS A 106 -6.94 16.01 22.16
CA LYS A 106 -7.63 15.09 21.20
C LYS A 106 -6.88 14.92 19.86
N TRP A 107 -6.31 16.01 19.35
CA TRP A 107 -5.54 16.00 18.10
C TRP A 107 -4.26 15.13 18.17
N LEU A 108 -3.64 14.96 19.36
CA LEU A 108 -2.50 14.06 19.52
C LEU A 108 -2.92 12.60 19.44
N GLU A 109 -4.08 12.26 20.02
CA GLU A 109 -4.66 10.93 19.87
C GLU A 109 -5.03 10.65 18.42
N GLU A 110 -5.55 11.64 17.68
CA GLU A 110 -5.81 11.52 16.25
C GLU A 110 -4.53 11.29 15.43
N ILE A 111 -3.44 12.02 15.73
CA ILE A 111 -2.14 11.82 15.06
C ILE A 111 -1.55 10.45 15.39
N GLU A 112 -1.60 10.03 16.66
CA GLU A 112 -1.17 8.70 17.11
C GLU A 112 -1.95 7.61 16.38
N GLU A 113 -3.28 7.68 16.42
CA GLU A 113 -4.16 6.71 15.77
C GLU A 113 -3.92 6.69 14.26
N TRP A 114 -3.75 7.86 13.64
CA TRP A 114 -3.41 7.97 12.23
C TRP A 114 -2.08 7.27 11.92
N LEU A 115 -1.03 7.53 12.69
CA LEU A 115 0.29 6.92 12.50
C LEU A 115 0.23 5.41 12.68
N ARG A 116 -0.40 4.94 13.78
CA ARG A 116 -0.60 3.51 14.06
C ARG A 116 -1.40 2.85 12.95
N ARG A 117 -2.46 3.48 12.45
CA ARG A 117 -3.25 3.01 11.30
C ARG A 117 -2.40 2.91 10.04
N GLN A 118 -1.55 3.90 9.74
CA GLN A 118 -0.65 3.81 8.58
C GLN A 118 0.32 2.62 8.71
N VAL A 119 0.96 2.47 9.87
CA VAL A 119 1.90 1.36 10.09
C VAL A 119 1.20 0.01 10.02
N HIS A 120 0.03 -0.15 10.65
CA HIS A 120 -0.78 -1.36 10.51
C HIS A 120 -1.11 -1.63 9.04
N GLU A 121 -1.54 -0.62 8.28
CA GLU A 121 -1.83 -0.77 6.86
C GLU A 121 -0.60 -1.15 6.00
N TRP A 122 0.58 -0.59 6.31
CA TRP A 122 1.84 -0.88 5.60
C TRP A 122 2.31 -2.31 5.81
N PHE A 123 2.17 -2.82 7.03
CA PHE A 123 2.51 -4.19 7.40
C PHE A 123 1.32 -5.16 7.25
N LEU A 124 0.33 -4.77 6.42
CA LEU A 124 -0.79 -5.59 5.99
C LEU A 124 -1.66 -6.12 7.15
N VAL A 125 -1.98 -5.29 8.14
CA VAL A 125 -3.01 -5.60 9.15
C VAL A 125 -4.06 -4.47 9.11
N PRO A 126 -5.34 -4.77 8.82
CA PRO A 126 -5.97 -6.08 8.62
C PRO A 126 -5.86 -6.62 7.18
N GLY A 127 -5.22 -5.87 6.28
CA GLY A 127 -5.24 -6.14 4.84
C GLY A 127 -4.69 -7.51 4.41
N GLY A 128 -3.74 -8.06 5.15
CA GLY A 128 -3.14 -9.38 4.92
C GLY A 128 -4.10 -10.51 5.30
N ALA A 129 -4.83 -10.38 6.41
CA ALA A 129 -5.90 -11.31 6.75
C ALA A 129 -7.04 -11.24 5.71
N GLU A 130 -7.47 -10.03 5.33
CA GLU A 130 -8.46 -9.86 4.25
C GLU A 130 -7.96 -10.45 2.92
N ARG A 131 -6.68 -10.28 2.59
CA ARG A 131 -6.07 -10.87 1.40
C ARG A 131 -6.10 -12.40 1.47
N THR A 132 -5.69 -13.01 2.57
CA THR A 132 -5.77 -14.46 2.75
C THR A 132 -7.21 -14.98 2.68
N ILE A 133 -8.19 -14.27 3.26
CA ILE A 133 -9.60 -14.64 3.17
C ILE A 133 -10.09 -14.61 1.72
N ASN A 134 -9.75 -13.56 0.96
CA ASN A 134 -10.12 -13.46 -0.45
C ASN A 134 -9.44 -14.57 -1.28
N LEU A 135 -8.15 -14.83 -1.01
CA LEU A 135 -7.43 -15.95 -1.64
C LEU A 135 -8.12 -17.28 -1.36
N LEU A 136 -8.59 -17.50 -0.13
CA LEU A 136 -9.37 -18.68 0.22
C LEU A 136 -10.70 -18.72 -0.54
N GLU A 137 -11.51 -17.66 -0.51
CA GLU A 137 -12.79 -17.60 -1.21
C GLU A 137 -12.65 -17.97 -2.69
N ASP A 138 -11.58 -17.49 -3.33
CA ASP A 138 -11.31 -17.65 -4.75
C ASP A 138 -10.56 -18.94 -5.12
N ALA A 139 -9.76 -19.53 -4.22
CA ALA A 139 -8.92 -20.69 -4.52
C ALA A 139 -9.73 -21.97 -4.73
N LYS A 140 -9.31 -22.77 -5.71
CA LYS A 140 -9.82 -24.14 -5.88
C LYS A 140 -9.36 -24.98 -4.69
N TYR A 141 -10.31 -25.69 -4.08
CA TYR A 141 -10.06 -26.55 -2.94
C TYR A 141 -10.03 -28.02 -3.34
N ASP A 142 -8.93 -28.69 -3.05
CA ASP A 142 -8.72 -30.12 -3.26
C ASP A 142 -8.14 -30.71 -1.97
N PRO A 143 -8.99 -31.16 -1.04
CA PRO A 143 -8.55 -31.51 0.30
C PRO A 143 -7.60 -32.71 0.31
N PRO A 144 -6.51 -32.68 1.11
CA PRO A 144 -5.66 -33.83 1.33
C PRO A 144 -6.45 -35.04 1.83
N LEU A 145 -5.99 -36.25 1.50
CA LEU A 145 -6.62 -37.50 1.93
C LEU A 145 -6.81 -37.56 3.46
N ALA A 146 -5.82 -37.11 4.23
CA ALA A 146 -5.91 -37.07 5.69
C ALA A 146 -7.08 -36.20 6.21
N GLN A 147 -7.39 -35.07 5.55
CA GLN A 147 -8.54 -34.23 5.93
C GLN A 147 -9.87 -34.90 5.55
N LEU A 148 -9.91 -35.58 4.40
CA LEU A 148 -11.09 -36.35 3.98
C LEU A 148 -11.33 -37.54 4.91
N GLU A 149 -10.28 -38.16 5.42
CA GLU A 149 -10.35 -39.27 6.38
C GLU A 149 -10.88 -38.83 7.75
N ALA A 150 -10.66 -37.57 8.13
CA ALA A 150 -11.27 -37.00 9.34
C ALA A 150 -12.81 -36.92 9.26
N VAL A 151 -13.38 -36.92 8.05
CA VAL A 151 -14.84 -37.00 7.86
C VAL A 151 -15.32 -38.45 8.05
N LYS A 152 -16.49 -38.63 8.68
CA LYS A 152 -17.18 -39.92 8.78
C LYS A 152 -17.30 -40.64 7.43
N GLU A 153 -16.94 -41.92 7.39
CA GLU A 153 -16.83 -42.73 6.18
C GLU A 153 -18.08 -42.69 5.29
N ASN A 154 -19.26 -42.80 5.89
CA ASN A 154 -20.55 -42.78 5.20
C ASN A 154 -20.85 -41.46 4.45
N LYS A 155 -20.13 -40.37 4.74
CA LYS A 155 -20.31 -39.07 4.07
C LYS A 155 -19.18 -38.72 3.10
N ARG A 156 -18.07 -39.46 3.10
CA ARG A 156 -16.87 -39.11 2.32
C ARG A 156 -17.13 -39.05 0.81
N GLN A 157 -17.84 -40.05 0.28
CA GLN A 157 -18.13 -40.10 -1.16
C GLN A 157 -19.03 -38.93 -1.59
N LYS A 158 -20.11 -38.67 -0.85
CA LYS A 158 -21.03 -37.55 -1.12
C LYS A 158 -20.30 -36.20 -1.09
N ILE A 159 -19.43 -35.97 -0.10
CA ILE A 159 -18.62 -34.75 -0.02
C ILE A 159 -17.68 -34.62 -1.22
N ARG A 160 -17.05 -35.71 -1.68
CA ARG A 160 -16.20 -35.68 -2.89
C ARG A 160 -16.99 -35.30 -4.14
N GLU A 161 -18.22 -35.80 -4.27
CA GLU A 161 -19.12 -35.45 -5.37
C GLU A 161 -19.51 -33.96 -5.30
N HIS A 162 -19.87 -33.46 -4.12
CA HIS A 162 -20.20 -32.06 -3.92
C HIS A 162 -19.00 -31.12 -4.17
N LEU A 163 -17.79 -31.52 -3.81
CA LEU A 163 -16.56 -30.74 -4.09
C LEU A 163 -16.23 -30.65 -5.59
N ARG A 164 -16.78 -31.55 -6.43
CA ARG A 164 -16.65 -31.47 -7.89
C ARG A 164 -17.65 -30.50 -8.53
N LEU A 165 -18.69 -30.09 -7.82
CA LEU A 165 -19.64 -29.09 -8.29
C LEU A 165 -18.96 -27.72 -8.46
N PRO A 166 -19.56 -26.80 -9.25
CA PRO A 166 -19.05 -25.44 -9.40
C PRO A 166 -18.86 -24.74 -8.05
N PRO A 167 -17.82 -23.90 -7.86
CA PRO A 167 -17.55 -23.20 -6.59
C PRO A 167 -18.69 -22.30 -6.10
N THR A 168 -19.57 -21.87 -7.01
CA THR A 168 -20.76 -21.05 -6.71
C THR A 168 -21.91 -21.87 -6.12
N SER A 169 -21.88 -23.20 -6.24
CA SER A 169 -22.93 -24.08 -5.71
C SER A 169 -22.91 -24.07 -4.17
N PRO A 170 -24.09 -23.94 -3.51
CA PRO A 170 -24.17 -24.01 -2.05
C PRO A 170 -23.66 -25.35 -1.52
N LEU A 171 -23.86 -26.45 -2.25
CA LEU A 171 -23.38 -27.79 -1.87
C LEU A 171 -21.85 -27.90 -1.92
N HIS A 172 -21.20 -27.29 -2.92
CA HIS A 172 -19.74 -27.21 -2.97
C HIS A 172 -19.19 -26.46 -1.76
N GLN A 173 -19.76 -25.29 -1.49
CA GLN A 173 -19.38 -24.43 -0.37
C GLN A 173 -19.59 -25.14 0.97
N TRP A 174 -20.72 -25.82 1.15
CA TRP A 174 -21.00 -26.59 2.34
C TRP A 174 -20.04 -27.77 2.51
N ALA A 175 -19.78 -28.55 1.46
CA ALA A 175 -18.82 -29.65 1.48
C ALA A 175 -17.43 -29.18 1.89
N ARG A 176 -17.00 -28.03 1.36
CA ARG A 176 -15.75 -27.36 1.75
C ARG A 176 -15.74 -26.96 3.23
N ALA A 177 -16.83 -26.38 3.74
CA ALA A 177 -16.99 -26.05 5.16
C ALA A 177 -16.87 -27.30 6.04
N VAL A 178 -17.52 -28.40 5.68
CA VAL A 178 -17.52 -29.65 6.46
C VAL A 178 -16.11 -30.24 6.57
N VAL A 179 -15.35 -30.30 5.47
CA VAL A 179 -13.98 -30.85 5.49
C VAL A 179 -13.05 -29.96 6.32
N LEU A 180 -13.14 -28.64 6.16
CA LEU A 180 -12.32 -27.71 6.94
C LEU A 180 -12.65 -27.76 8.44
N MET A 181 -13.93 -27.84 8.80
CA MET A 181 -14.35 -28.02 10.20
C MET A 181 -13.84 -29.34 10.79
N ALA A 182 -13.97 -30.45 10.06
CA ALA A 182 -13.45 -31.74 10.49
C ALA A 182 -11.92 -31.69 10.71
N SER A 183 -11.20 -31.00 9.82
CA SER A 183 -9.76 -30.79 9.96
C SER A 183 -9.37 -29.93 11.17
N LEU A 184 -10.19 -28.94 11.54
CA LEU A 184 -9.92 -28.07 12.69
C LEU A 184 -10.35 -28.70 14.03
N GLU A 185 -11.39 -29.52 14.03
CA GLU A 185 -11.85 -30.28 15.21
C GLU A 185 -10.92 -31.45 15.54
N GLY A 186 -10.31 -32.08 14.53
CA GLY A 186 -9.42 -33.24 14.63
C GLY A 186 -8.05 -32.97 15.25
N LYS A 187 -7.99 -32.24 16.38
CA LYS A 187 -6.81 -31.75 17.13
C LYS A 187 -5.77 -32.80 17.60
N GLY A 188 -5.68 -33.99 17.00
CA GLY A 188 -4.68 -34.97 17.42
C GLY A 188 -4.54 -36.27 16.62
N THR A 189 -5.27 -36.47 15.52
CA THR A 189 -5.23 -37.75 14.77
C THR A 189 -4.44 -37.68 13.45
N GLY A 190 -3.80 -36.55 13.15
CA GLY A 190 -2.90 -36.37 12.01
C GLY A 190 -1.95 -35.19 12.21
N PRO A 191 -0.96 -34.98 11.34
CA PRO A 191 -0.10 -33.80 11.41
C PRO A 191 -0.97 -32.55 11.25
N ALA A 192 -1.18 -31.81 12.33
CA ALA A 192 -1.96 -30.59 12.30
C ALA A 192 -1.24 -29.56 11.43
N ILE A 193 -1.78 -29.30 10.24
CA ILE A 193 -1.21 -28.34 9.28
C ILE A 193 -1.18 -26.92 9.89
N ILE A 194 -2.21 -26.60 10.68
CA ILE A 194 -2.21 -25.41 11.55
C ILE A 194 -1.96 -25.87 12.98
N LYS A 195 -0.90 -25.34 13.59
CA LYS A 195 -0.50 -25.65 14.96
C LYS A 195 -1.58 -25.20 15.96
N ALA A 196 -1.89 -26.04 16.94
CA ALA A 196 -2.91 -25.74 17.94
C ALA A 196 -2.58 -24.47 18.75
N GLU A 197 -1.29 -24.23 19.01
CA GLU A 197 -0.79 -23.04 19.71
C GLU A 197 -1.08 -21.76 18.92
N ALA A 198 -1.10 -21.83 17.58
CA ALA A 198 -1.39 -20.68 16.73
C ALA A 198 -2.87 -20.28 16.77
N LEU A 199 -3.75 -21.25 17.06
CA LEU A 199 -5.20 -21.06 17.16
C LEU A 199 -5.69 -20.79 18.58
N GLN A 200 -4.89 -21.12 19.61
CA GLN A 200 -5.25 -20.94 21.02
C GLN A 200 -5.77 -19.53 21.37
N PRO A 201 -5.18 -18.41 20.87
CA PRO A 201 -5.68 -17.07 21.15
C PRO A 201 -7.11 -16.82 20.65
N PHE A 202 -7.59 -17.61 19.69
CA PHE A 202 -8.87 -17.44 19.01
C PHE A 202 -9.91 -18.50 19.44
N SER A 203 -9.66 -19.23 20.53
CA SER A 203 -10.52 -20.33 21.00
C SER A 203 -11.99 -19.95 21.18
N LYS A 204 -12.28 -18.78 21.76
CA LYS A 204 -13.67 -18.29 21.89
C LYS A 204 -14.37 -18.10 20.55
N ASP A 205 -13.66 -17.55 19.57
CA ASP A 205 -14.19 -17.38 18.21
C ASP A 205 -14.43 -18.73 17.52
N PHE A 206 -13.61 -19.74 17.83
CA PHE A 206 -13.82 -21.10 17.34
C PHE A 206 -15.09 -21.73 17.91
N ASP A 207 -15.38 -21.55 19.20
CA ASP A 207 -16.59 -22.07 19.82
C ASP A 207 -17.85 -21.50 19.14
N LEU A 208 -17.86 -20.20 18.85
CA LEU A 208 -18.93 -19.54 18.09
C LEU A 208 -19.06 -20.09 16.66
N ILE A 209 -17.94 -20.41 16.02
CA ILE A 209 -17.92 -21.05 14.69
C ILE A 209 -18.52 -22.46 14.77
N VAL A 210 -18.15 -23.25 15.78
CA VAL A 210 -18.67 -24.61 15.99
C VAL A 210 -20.19 -24.58 16.26
N GLU A 211 -20.67 -23.67 17.08
CA GLU A 211 -22.11 -23.49 17.32
C GLU A 211 -22.86 -23.15 16.03
N ARG A 212 -22.35 -22.19 15.26
CA ARG A 212 -22.96 -21.80 13.97
C ARG A 212 -22.90 -22.92 12.94
N PHE A 213 -21.83 -23.72 12.93
CA PHE A 213 -21.71 -24.88 12.07
C PHE A 213 -22.78 -25.94 12.40
N LYS A 214 -23.00 -26.23 13.69
CA LYS A 214 -24.04 -27.17 14.13
C LYS A 214 -25.44 -26.70 13.71
N PHE A 215 -25.71 -25.40 13.86
CA PHE A 215 -26.97 -24.80 13.43
C PHE A 215 -27.17 -24.93 11.91
N LEU A 216 -26.19 -24.51 11.10
CA LEU A 216 -26.30 -24.61 9.64
C LEU A 216 -26.39 -26.05 9.15
N ARG A 217 -25.73 -26.98 9.83
CA ARG A 217 -25.81 -28.40 9.50
C ARG A 217 -27.23 -28.96 9.63
N GLN A 218 -27.99 -28.49 10.63
CA GLN A 218 -29.40 -28.86 10.79
C GLN A 218 -30.29 -28.28 9.67
N GLU A 219 -29.91 -27.15 9.06
CA GLU A 219 -30.63 -26.55 7.93
C GLU A 219 -30.26 -27.21 6.58
N VAL A 220 -28.98 -27.53 6.37
CA VAL A 220 -28.49 -28.06 5.08
C VAL A 220 -28.82 -29.55 4.90
N GLU A 221 -28.71 -30.38 5.94
CA GLU A 221 -28.95 -31.84 5.80
C GLU A 221 -30.36 -32.18 5.27
N PRO A 222 -31.46 -31.53 5.74
CA PRO A 222 -32.80 -31.73 5.16
C PRO A 222 -32.94 -31.13 3.75
N ALA A 223 -32.31 -29.98 3.49
CA ALA A 223 -32.32 -29.32 2.18
C ALA A 223 -31.61 -30.13 1.08
N GLU A 224 -30.71 -31.05 1.45
CA GLU A 224 -30.10 -31.97 0.48
C GLU A 224 -31.07 -33.06 -0.01
N ILE A 225 -32.17 -33.32 0.73
CA ILE A 225 -33.16 -34.36 0.41
C ILE A 225 -34.36 -33.75 -0.32
N HIS A 226 -34.74 -32.51 0.04
CA HIS A 226 -35.89 -31.83 -0.52
C HIS A 226 -35.47 -30.71 -1.47
N THR A 227 -36.16 -30.58 -2.61
CA THR A 227 -36.03 -29.40 -3.46
C THR A 227 -36.50 -28.17 -2.69
N LEU A 228 -35.58 -27.24 -2.41
CA LEU A 228 -35.91 -25.93 -1.84
C LEU A 228 -36.57 -25.04 -2.89
N ASP A 229 -37.34 -24.06 -2.45
CA ASP A 229 -37.69 -22.94 -3.31
C ASP A 229 -36.45 -22.05 -3.56
N GLU A 230 -36.51 -21.25 -4.61
CA GLU A 230 -35.38 -20.40 -5.05
C GLU A 230 -34.99 -19.38 -3.95
N GLU A 231 -35.96 -18.86 -3.20
CA GLU A 231 -35.71 -17.91 -2.12
C GLU A 231 -35.02 -18.55 -0.90
N ALA A 232 -35.42 -19.75 -0.47
CA ALA A 232 -34.75 -20.45 0.62
C ALA A 232 -33.37 -20.94 0.19
N GLU A 233 -33.19 -21.37 -1.06
CA GLU A 233 -31.86 -21.72 -1.58
C GLU A 233 -30.93 -20.50 -1.55
N ASP A 234 -31.39 -19.34 -2.00
CA ASP A 234 -30.62 -18.09 -1.96
C ASP A 234 -30.27 -17.66 -0.52
N ASN A 235 -31.22 -17.77 0.41
CA ASN A 235 -31.00 -17.45 1.82
C ASN A 235 -29.98 -18.42 2.44
N LEU A 236 -30.12 -19.72 2.17
CA LEU A 236 -29.20 -20.76 2.63
C LEU A 236 -27.80 -20.51 2.06
N ASN A 237 -27.68 -20.21 0.78
CA ASN A 237 -26.42 -19.88 0.12
C ASN A 237 -25.74 -18.66 0.76
N ARG A 238 -26.50 -17.58 1.03
CA ARG A 238 -25.99 -16.39 1.75
C ARG A 238 -25.48 -16.75 3.15
N ARG A 239 -26.18 -17.61 3.88
CA ARG A 239 -25.79 -18.05 5.23
C ARG A 239 -24.54 -18.93 5.21
N ILE A 240 -24.46 -19.89 4.29
CA ILE A 240 -23.28 -20.75 4.08
C ILE A 240 -22.07 -19.89 3.70
N LYS A 241 -22.23 -18.96 2.75
CA LYS A 241 -21.15 -18.04 2.35
C LYS A 241 -20.67 -17.18 3.51
N GLY A 242 -21.59 -16.63 4.31
CA GLY A 242 -21.26 -15.87 5.52
C GLY A 242 -20.50 -16.70 6.56
N PHE A 243 -20.89 -17.95 6.76
CA PHE A 243 -20.19 -18.89 7.64
C PHE A 243 -18.79 -19.25 7.13
N LEU A 244 -18.67 -19.63 5.86
CA LEU A 244 -17.37 -19.93 5.22
C LEU A 244 -16.41 -18.75 5.33
N LYS A 245 -16.90 -17.53 5.12
CA LYS A 245 -16.07 -16.33 5.25
C LYS A 245 -15.52 -16.17 6.67
N ARG A 246 -16.32 -16.47 7.71
CA ARG A 246 -15.86 -16.46 9.10
C ARG A 246 -14.86 -17.58 9.39
N LEU A 247 -15.09 -18.77 8.82
CA LEU A 247 -14.17 -19.90 8.90
C LEU A 247 -12.81 -19.59 8.23
N TYR A 248 -12.83 -18.96 7.05
CA TYR A 248 -11.62 -18.50 6.36
C TYR A 248 -10.90 -17.41 7.14
N ALA A 249 -11.63 -16.52 7.82
CA ALA A 249 -11.01 -15.54 8.71
C ALA A 249 -10.26 -16.25 9.85
N TYR A 250 -10.90 -17.22 10.51
CA TYR A 250 -10.28 -18.00 11.58
C TYR A 250 -9.02 -18.76 11.11
N ILE A 251 -9.10 -19.46 9.96
CA ILE A 251 -7.95 -20.11 9.32
C ILE A 251 -6.85 -19.09 9.02
N SER A 252 -7.22 -17.94 8.44
CA SER A 252 -6.26 -16.88 8.12
C SER A 252 -5.52 -16.38 9.35
N TRP A 253 -6.21 -16.19 10.48
CA TRP A 253 -5.56 -15.76 11.72
C TRP A 253 -4.57 -16.81 12.23
N GLY A 254 -4.97 -18.09 12.25
CA GLY A 254 -4.09 -19.19 12.66
C GLY A 254 -2.85 -19.32 11.79
N VAL A 255 -3.03 -19.34 10.46
CA VAL A 255 -1.94 -19.47 9.49
C VAL A 255 -0.97 -18.28 9.59
N ARG A 256 -1.47 -17.05 9.72
CA ARG A 256 -0.60 -15.87 9.84
C ARG A 256 0.14 -15.81 11.17
N ASN A 257 -0.49 -16.25 12.26
CA ASN A 257 0.15 -16.28 13.58
C ASN A 257 1.31 -17.30 13.65
N GLN A 258 1.24 -18.40 12.88
CA GLN A 258 2.31 -19.39 12.82
C GLN A 258 3.43 -19.06 11.83
N ALA A 259 3.14 -18.29 10.78
CA ALA A 259 4.06 -18.02 9.69
C ALA A 259 4.96 -16.80 9.93
N ASP A 260 6.21 -16.89 9.49
CA ASP A 260 7.18 -15.80 9.49
C ASP A 260 7.11 -14.98 8.17
N THR A 261 6.73 -15.64 7.06
CA THR A 261 6.70 -15.07 5.70
C THR A 261 5.37 -15.33 4.98
N GLU A 262 5.05 -14.56 3.94
CA GLU A 262 3.86 -14.81 3.11
C GLU A 262 3.98 -16.10 2.27
N GLU A 263 5.21 -16.55 1.96
CA GLU A 263 5.46 -17.83 1.30
C GLU A 263 5.07 -19.01 2.21
N GLU A 264 5.38 -18.94 3.50
CA GLU A 264 4.95 -19.95 4.47
C GLU A 264 3.43 -19.97 4.65
N VAL A 265 2.78 -18.79 4.62
CA VAL A 265 1.31 -18.70 4.58
C VAL A 265 0.79 -19.45 3.36
N LYS A 266 1.31 -19.15 2.16
CA LYS A 266 0.90 -19.81 0.91
C LYS A 266 1.10 -21.33 1.00
N LYS A 267 2.27 -21.77 1.43
CA LYS A 267 2.61 -23.19 1.59
C LYS A 267 1.66 -23.90 2.56
N THR A 268 1.36 -23.28 3.71
CA THR A 268 0.42 -23.86 4.69
C THR A 268 -0.98 -23.98 4.09
N LEU A 269 -1.43 -22.99 3.30
CA LEU A 269 -2.73 -23.04 2.63
C LEU A 269 -2.76 -24.10 1.52
N GLU A 270 -1.66 -24.29 0.79
CA GLU A 270 -1.50 -25.38 -0.18
C GLU A 270 -1.53 -26.75 0.49
N GLU A 271 -0.85 -26.90 1.63
CA GLU A 271 -0.92 -28.10 2.48
C GLU A 271 -2.34 -28.36 3.00
N LEU A 272 -3.14 -27.30 3.23
CA LEU A 272 -4.55 -27.43 3.54
C LEU A 272 -5.41 -27.91 2.35
N GLY A 273 -4.87 -27.91 1.12
CA GLY A 273 -5.57 -28.28 -0.10
C GLY A 273 -6.00 -27.11 -0.98
N PHE A 274 -5.61 -25.88 -0.67
CA PHE A 274 -5.92 -24.72 -1.52
C PHE A 274 -4.91 -24.58 -2.64
N ARG A 275 -5.36 -24.63 -3.89
CA ARG A 275 -4.51 -24.35 -5.04
C ARG A 275 -4.41 -22.85 -5.23
N ILE A 276 -3.40 -22.25 -4.59
CA ILE A 276 -3.16 -20.80 -4.69
C ILE A 276 -2.33 -20.53 -5.94
N PRO A 277 -2.84 -19.71 -6.87
CA PRO A 277 -2.02 -19.27 -7.99
C PRO A 277 -0.79 -18.52 -7.48
N GLU A 278 0.43 -18.97 -7.81
CA GLU A 278 1.61 -18.13 -7.59
C GLU A 278 1.51 -16.89 -8.48
N VAL A 279 1.79 -15.72 -7.93
CA VAL A 279 1.79 -14.51 -8.72
C VAL A 279 3.14 -13.92 -8.47
N GLY A 280 3.99 -13.91 -9.50
CA GLY A 280 5.28 -13.27 -9.42
C GLY A 280 5.13 -11.86 -8.87
N GLU A 281 6.03 -11.49 -7.95
CA GLU A 281 6.08 -10.12 -7.47
C GLU A 281 6.25 -9.18 -8.67
N ARG A 282 5.37 -8.17 -8.79
CA ARG A 282 5.55 -7.12 -9.79
C ARG A 282 6.91 -6.48 -9.57
N ARG A 283 7.78 -6.59 -10.56
CA ARG A 283 9.08 -5.92 -10.58
C ARG A 283 8.91 -4.45 -10.91
N VAL A 284 8.32 -3.70 -9.97
CA VAL A 284 8.17 -2.24 -10.06
C VAL A 284 9.53 -1.57 -10.31
N PHE A 285 10.62 -2.18 -9.84
CA PHE A 285 11.98 -1.71 -10.10
C PHE A 285 12.36 -1.74 -11.59
N ASP A 286 12.05 -2.81 -12.32
CA ASP A 286 12.39 -2.92 -13.74
C ASP A 286 11.67 -1.84 -14.58
N LEU A 287 10.49 -1.43 -14.12
CA LEU A 287 9.73 -0.32 -14.69
C LEU A 287 10.32 1.05 -14.35
N VAL A 288 10.78 1.24 -13.12
CA VAL A 288 11.18 2.57 -12.59
C VAL A 288 12.63 2.91 -12.92
N VAL A 289 13.54 1.92 -12.89
CA VAL A 289 14.99 2.13 -13.05
C VAL A 289 15.34 2.84 -14.36
N PRO A 290 14.83 2.43 -15.55
CA PRO A 290 15.14 3.12 -16.80
C PRO A 290 14.66 4.58 -16.81
N ALA A 291 13.48 4.85 -16.26
CA ALA A 291 12.93 6.21 -16.19
C ALA A 291 13.76 7.10 -15.25
N VAL A 292 14.12 6.59 -14.07
CA VAL A 292 14.94 7.29 -13.08
C VAL A 292 16.34 7.59 -13.61
N PHE A 293 16.97 6.62 -14.29
CA PHE A 293 18.27 6.82 -14.93
C PHE A 293 18.21 7.87 -16.04
N THR A 294 17.16 7.85 -16.87
CA THR A 294 16.99 8.84 -17.94
C THR A 294 16.75 10.25 -17.36
N VAL A 295 15.98 10.35 -16.28
CA VAL A 295 15.78 11.61 -15.52
C VAL A 295 17.10 12.14 -14.96
N PHE A 296 17.94 11.27 -14.40
CA PHE A 296 19.29 11.63 -13.93
C PHE A 296 20.13 12.26 -15.06
N CYS A 297 20.22 11.58 -16.20
CA CYS A 297 21.01 12.05 -17.34
C CYS A 297 20.50 13.40 -17.88
N ILE A 298 19.18 13.52 -18.06
CA ILE A 298 18.58 14.73 -18.63
C ILE A 298 18.69 15.92 -17.67
N SER A 299 18.47 15.70 -16.37
CA SER A 299 18.63 16.78 -15.38
C SER A 299 20.05 17.33 -15.38
N THR A 300 21.05 16.42 -15.41
CA THR A 300 22.47 16.79 -15.44
C THR A 300 22.82 17.58 -16.70
N VAL A 301 22.34 17.12 -17.88
CA VAL A 301 22.60 17.79 -19.16
C VAL A 301 21.88 19.14 -19.24
N CYS A 302 20.62 19.24 -18.81
CA CYS A 302 19.87 20.49 -18.82
C CYS A 302 20.53 21.56 -17.96
N LEU A 303 21.01 21.21 -16.77
CA LEU A 303 21.69 22.16 -15.90
C LEU A 303 23.04 22.58 -16.49
N ALA A 304 23.84 21.62 -17.00
CA ALA A 304 25.09 21.95 -17.69
C ALA A 304 24.87 22.86 -18.91
N ALA A 305 23.78 22.67 -19.66
CA ALA A 305 23.42 23.54 -20.78
C ALA A 305 23.05 24.96 -20.31
N VAL A 306 22.35 25.11 -19.18
CA VAL A 306 22.03 26.43 -18.62
C VAL A 306 23.28 27.15 -18.10
N ASP A 307 24.23 26.42 -17.53
CA ASP A 307 25.48 26.98 -17.02
C ASP A 307 26.41 27.46 -18.14
N THR A 308 26.29 26.86 -19.33
CA THR A 308 27.07 27.23 -20.52
C THR A 308 26.49 28.39 -21.33
N ILE A 309 25.26 28.84 -21.04
CA ILE A 309 24.69 30.05 -21.66
C ILE A 309 25.49 31.26 -21.13
N PRO A 310 26.13 32.06 -22.01
CA PRO A 310 27.36 32.75 -21.69
C PRO A 310 27.14 34.00 -20.83
N SER A 311 27.66 33.99 -19.61
CA SER A 311 28.16 35.20 -18.96
C SER A 311 29.66 35.30 -19.26
N GLN A 312 30.00 35.84 -20.43
CA GLN A 312 31.36 36.12 -20.92
C GLN A 312 32.32 34.92 -21.03
N LEU A 313 32.83 34.73 -22.24
CA LEU A 313 33.68 33.62 -22.68
C LEU A 313 35.11 33.75 -22.10
N ASP A 314 35.28 33.64 -20.78
CA ASP A 314 36.59 33.69 -20.13
C ASP A 314 37.20 32.28 -20.05
N TRP A 315 38.44 32.12 -20.51
CA TRP A 315 39.15 30.83 -20.63
C TRP A 315 39.49 30.21 -19.26
N ARG A 316 39.27 30.93 -18.15
CA ARG A 316 39.36 30.41 -16.77
C ARG A 316 38.35 29.30 -16.45
N ILE A 317 37.39 29.02 -17.34
CA ILE A 317 36.29 28.06 -17.15
C ILE A 317 36.74 26.58 -17.07
N ILE A 318 37.93 26.21 -17.59
CA ILE A 318 38.35 24.79 -17.65
C ILE A 318 38.50 24.18 -16.24
N ASN A 319 38.97 24.94 -15.25
CA ASN A 319 39.10 24.43 -13.87
C ASN A 319 37.77 24.45 -13.10
N THR A 320 36.82 25.33 -13.44
CA THR A 320 35.48 25.36 -12.82
C THR A 320 34.51 24.33 -13.40
N MET A 321 34.81 23.75 -14.56
CA MET A 321 33.98 22.69 -15.16
C MET A 321 33.86 21.45 -14.28
N GLY A 322 34.91 21.11 -13.52
CA GLY A 322 34.88 19.97 -12.60
C GLY A 322 33.85 20.15 -11.48
N ASP A 323 33.87 21.31 -10.82
CA ASP A 323 32.97 21.61 -9.71
C ASP A 323 31.51 21.75 -10.17
N ALA A 324 31.28 22.43 -11.29
CA ALA A 324 29.95 22.55 -11.90
C ALA A 324 29.39 21.19 -12.32
N LEU A 325 30.22 20.30 -12.87
CA LEU A 325 29.78 18.95 -13.24
C LEU A 325 29.39 18.13 -12.00
N VAL A 326 30.18 18.19 -10.93
CA VAL A 326 29.87 17.51 -9.67
C VAL A 326 28.57 18.04 -9.05
N GLU A 327 28.36 19.35 -9.08
CA GLU A 327 27.12 19.96 -8.59
C GLU A 327 25.91 19.55 -9.43
N ASN A 328 26.04 19.57 -10.76
CA ASN A 328 25.00 19.12 -11.69
C ASN A 328 24.68 17.63 -11.53
N MET A 329 25.70 16.79 -11.28
CA MET A 329 25.49 15.38 -10.95
C MET A 329 24.72 15.21 -9.63
N LYS A 330 25.03 16.00 -8.58
CA LYS A 330 24.28 15.96 -7.32
C LYS A 330 22.81 16.29 -7.56
N PHE A 331 22.50 17.36 -8.29
CA PHE A 331 21.12 17.71 -8.65
C PHE A 331 20.44 16.61 -9.46
N GLY A 332 21.15 16.02 -10.43
CA GLY A 332 20.66 14.87 -11.18
C GLY A 332 20.30 13.70 -10.29
N VAL A 333 21.16 13.33 -9.32
CA VAL A 333 20.90 12.25 -8.36
C VAL A 333 19.70 12.58 -7.49
N THR A 334 19.61 13.81 -6.96
CA THR A 334 18.47 14.25 -6.15
C THR A 334 17.17 14.15 -6.93
N ALA A 335 17.13 14.63 -8.18
CA ALA A 335 15.96 14.55 -9.04
C ALA A 335 15.56 13.09 -9.32
N ALA A 336 16.55 12.22 -9.59
CA ALA A 336 16.34 10.81 -9.83
C ALA A 336 15.72 10.09 -8.61
N ILE A 337 16.27 10.30 -7.41
CA ILE A 337 15.73 9.73 -6.17
C ILE A 337 14.32 10.29 -5.89
N MET A 338 14.14 11.60 -6.05
CA MET A 338 12.89 12.30 -5.80
C MET A 338 11.76 11.75 -6.68
N TYR A 339 11.95 11.76 -8.01
CA TYR A 339 10.94 11.28 -8.94
C TYR A 339 10.79 9.75 -8.91
N GLY A 340 11.89 9.02 -8.67
CA GLY A 340 11.85 7.57 -8.48
C GLY A 340 10.98 7.16 -7.30
N ALA A 341 11.16 7.81 -6.14
CA ALA A 341 10.32 7.58 -4.96
C ALA A 341 8.85 7.90 -5.25
N ALA A 342 8.57 9.04 -5.92
CA ALA A 342 7.22 9.45 -6.28
C ALA A 342 6.52 8.42 -7.21
N ILE A 343 7.24 7.87 -8.20
CA ILE A 343 6.72 6.84 -9.12
C ILE A 343 6.46 5.53 -8.37
N ILE A 344 7.41 5.06 -7.56
CA ILE A 344 7.27 3.81 -6.78
C ILE A 344 6.05 3.90 -5.85
N ILE A 345 5.91 5.02 -5.13
CA ILE A 345 4.78 5.24 -4.23
C ILE A 345 3.47 5.26 -5.01
N ALA A 346 3.42 5.94 -6.15
CA ALA A 346 2.21 5.99 -6.98
C ALA A 346 1.79 4.61 -7.49
N LEU A 347 2.73 3.81 -7.99
CA LEU A 347 2.49 2.46 -8.50
C LEU A 347 2.08 1.51 -7.37
N LYS A 348 2.78 1.51 -6.24
CA LYS A 348 2.45 0.67 -5.08
C LYS A 348 1.10 1.04 -4.48
N ALA A 349 0.82 2.34 -4.31
CA ALA A 349 -0.47 2.80 -3.78
C ALA A 349 -1.63 2.46 -4.72
N ARG A 350 -1.45 2.59 -6.04
CA ARG A 350 -2.44 2.13 -7.03
C ARG A 350 -2.67 0.63 -6.95
N SER A 351 -1.59 -0.18 -6.96
CA SER A 351 -1.67 -1.64 -6.83
C SER A 351 -2.42 -2.06 -5.58
N SER A 352 -2.06 -1.47 -4.43
CA SER A 352 -2.72 -1.74 -3.15
C SER A 352 -4.20 -1.37 -3.16
N MET A 353 -4.58 -0.24 -3.78
CA MET A 353 -5.98 0.13 -3.93
C MET A 353 -6.76 -0.81 -4.86
N ILE A 354 -6.13 -1.35 -5.90
CA ILE A 354 -6.74 -2.35 -6.79
C ILE A 354 -6.99 -3.65 -6.02
N GLU A 355 -5.98 -4.15 -5.30
CA GLU A 355 -6.08 -5.37 -4.48
C GLU A 355 -7.15 -5.28 -3.39
N ARG A 356 -7.26 -4.10 -2.76
CA ARG A 356 -8.30 -3.82 -1.74
C ARG A 356 -9.69 -3.58 -2.35
N ARG A 357 -9.83 -3.62 -3.68
CA ARG A 357 -11.06 -3.23 -4.39
C ARG A 357 -11.54 -1.88 -3.87
N LEU A 358 -10.66 -0.88 -3.87
CA LEU A 358 -10.96 0.53 -3.56
C LEU A 358 -10.66 1.44 -4.75
N TRP A 359 -9.83 0.97 -5.69
CA TRP A 359 -9.51 1.70 -6.90
C TRP A 359 -10.78 2.01 -7.69
N LYS A 360 -10.89 3.28 -8.07
CA LYS A 360 -11.83 3.77 -9.07
C LYS A 360 -11.05 4.75 -9.95
N PRO A 361 -10.98 4.55 -11.27
CA PRO A 361 -10.25 5.45 -12.14
C PRO A 361 -10.81 6.87 -11.99
N ARG A 362 -9.91 7.85 -11.91
CA ARG A 362 -10.25 9.29 -11.79
C ARG A 362 -10.99 9.69 -10.52
N ALA A 363 -11.20 8.80 -9.55
CA ALA A 363 -11.80 9.17 -8.29
C ALA A 363 -10.84 10.09 -7.49
N PRO A 364 -11.28 11.31 -7.09
CA PRO A 364 -10.40 12.29 -6.45
C PRO A 364 -9.83 11.75 -5.14
N ARG A 365 -10.60 10.96 -4.38
CA ARG A 365 -10.14 10.33 -3.13
C ARG A 365 -8.92 9.43 -3.33
N CYS A 366 -8.86 8.67 -4.44
CA CYS A 366 -7.72 7.81 -4.75
C CYS A 366 -6.52 8.63 -5.21
N LEU A 367 -6.74 9.63 -6.08
CA LEU A 367 -5.69 10.46 -6.65
C LEU A 367 -5.04 11.37 -5.59
N VAL A 368 -5.83 12.02 -4.73
CA VAL A 368 -5.32 12.91 -3.68
C VAL A 368 -4.46 12.14 -2.68
N ARG A 369 -4.88 10.93 -2.28
CA ARG A 369 -4.07 10.09 -1.39
C ARG A 369 -2.73 9.73 -2.02
N ILE A 370 -2.71 9.30 -3.28
CA ILE A 370 -1.47 9.00 -4.01
C ILE A 370 -0.56 10.24 -4.07
N ALA A 371 -1.13 11.37 -4.50
CA ALA A 371 -0.39 12.61 -4.69
C ALA A 371 0.22 13.15 -3.38
N LEU A 372 -0.51 13.06 -2.26
CA LEU A 372 -0.01 13.51 -0.97
C LEU A 372 1.20 12.69 -0.52
N TRP A 373 1.13 11.36 -0.61
CA TRP A 373 2.21 10.48 -0.18
C TRP A 373 3.46 10.63 -1.05
N SER A 374 3.29 10.79 -2.36
CA SER A 374 4.44 11.04 -3.24
C SER A 374 5.05 12.42 -3.01
N GLY A 375 4.23 13.45 -2.82
CA GLY A 375 4.69 14.80 -2.51
C GLY A 375 5.45 14.89 -1.19
N LEU A 376 5.00 14.15 -0.17
CA LEU A 376 5.73 14.04 1.10
C LEU A 376 7.09 13.34 0.91
N ALA A 377 7.15 12.30 0.07
CA ALA A 377 8.41 11.63 -0.22
C ALA A 377 9.38 12.52 -1.01
N THR A 378 8.90 13.30 -1.98
CA THR A 378 9.76 14.24 -2.72
C THR A 378 10.29 15.34 -1.80
N TRP A 379 9.44 15.89 -0.94
CA TRP A 379 9.85 16.82 0.10
C TRP A 379 10.91 16.23 1.02
N LEU A 380 10.70 15.00 1.51
CA LEU A 380 11.66 14.33 2.39
C LEU A 380 13.02 14.12 1.72
N VAL A 381 13.05 13.74 0.44
CA VAL A 381 14.30 13.60 -0.31
C VAL A 381 15.06 14.92 -0.38
N ILE A 382 14.38 16.05 -0.61
CA ILE A 382 15.02 17.36 -0.66
C ILE A 382 15.48 17.82 0.71
N VAL A 383 14.70 17.59 1.76
CA VAL A 383 15.11 17.83 3.14
C VAL A 383 16.37 17.04 3.47
N LEU A 384 16.40 15.74 3.15
CA LEU A 384 17.58 14.90 3.37
C LEU A 384 18.77 15.38 2.53
N ASN A 385 18.55 15.74 1.27
CA ASN A 385 19.62 16.23 0.41
C ASN A 385 20.23 17.54 0.93
N THR A 386 19.39 18.49 1.32
CA THR A 386 19.81 19.79 1.86
C THR A 386 20.40 19.68 3.26
N ALA A 387 19.91 18.76 4.09
CA ALA A 387 20.39 18.55 5.45
C ALA A 387 21.63 17.65 5.54
N VAL A 388 21.82 16.69 4.64
CA VAL A 388 22.94 15.72 4.71
C VAL A 388 24.12 16.13 3.83
N LEU A 389 23.88 16.77 2.67
CA LEU A 389 24.97 17.09 1.73
C LEU A 389 25.60 18.46 1.95
N HIS A 390 25.05 19.30 2.83
CA HIS A 390 25.68 20.58 3.13
C HIS A 390 26.98 20.31 3.93
N PRO A 391 28.15 20.84 3.52
CA PRO A 391 29.42 20.59 4.22
C PRO A 391 29.34 20.96 5.70
N GLY A 392 28.69 22.10 5.99
CA GLY A 392 28.45 22.56 7.36
C GLY A 392 27.52 21.64 8.17
N THR A 393 26.59 20.92 7.53
CA THR A 393 25.75 19.96 8.25
C THR A 393 26.43 18.63 8.47
N ASN A 394 27.38 18.21 7.64
CA ASN A 394 28.20 17.03 7.95
C ASN A 394 29.13 17.27 9.13
N GLU A 395 29.67 18.48 9.27
CA GLU A 395 30.35 18.88 10.51
C GLU A 395 29.37 18.97 11.69
N ALA A 396 28.16 19.52 11.50
CA ALA A 396 27.15 19.53 12.55
C ALA A 396 26.73 18.10 12.98
N ILE A 397 26.49 17.19 12.02
CA ILE A 397 26.13 15.78 12.26
C ILE A 397 27.30 15.01 12.86
N ARG A 398 28.53 15.20 12.36
CA ARG A 398 29.72 14.61 12.99
C ARG A 398 29.95 15.16 14.37
N ARG A 399 29.70 16.45 14.64
CA ARG A 399 29.72 17.01 15.99
C ARG A 399 28.60 16.40 16.85
N ILE A 400 27.40 16.20 16.31
CA ILE A 400 26.30 15.50 17.00
C ILE A 400 26.70 14.06 17.37
N ILE A 401 27.42 13.35 16.50
CA ILE A 401 27.84 11.95 16.72
C ILE A 401 29.12 11.84 17.55
N ALA A 402 30.04 12.81 17.43
CA ALA A 402 31.38 12.79 18.02
C ALA A 402 31.50 13.57 19.33
N VAL A 403 30.46 14.31 19.75
CA VAL A 403 30.41 14.82 21.12
C VAL A 403 30.25 13.61 22.04
N PRO A 404 31.29 13.23 22.83
CA PRO A 404 31.10 12.25 23.88
C PRO A 404 30.03 12.79 24.83
N PHE A 405 29.24 11.89 25.41
CA PHE A 405 28.22 12.15 26.43
C PHE A 405 28.83 12.80 27.71
N SER A 406 29.41 13.98 27.59
CA SER A 406 30.00 14.75 28.68
C SER A 406 29.43 16.16 28.67
N SER A 407 29.03 16.58 29.86
CA SER A 407 27.99 17.52 30.19
C SER A 407 28.28 19.01 29.92
N ASP A 408 27.19 19.72 29.63
CA ASP A 408 26.83 21.10 30.00
C ASP A 408 27.40 22.31 29.25
N MET A 409 28.53 22.27 28.54
CA MET A 409 29.08 23.53 27.98
C MET A 409 28.89 23.74 26.46
N VAL A 410 28.39 22.74 25.73
CA VAL A 410 28.45 22.74 24.25
C VAL A 410 27.07 22.99 23.60
N LEU A 411 25.94 22.75 24.27
CA LEU A 411 24.63 22.72 23.59
C LEU A 411 23.99 24.09 23.31
N GLY A 412 24.34 25.12 24.09
CA GLY A 412 23.80 26.48 23.93
C GLY A 412 24.19 27.17 22.62
N SER A 413 25.37 26.85 22.06
CA SER A 413 25.76 27.33 20.73
C SER A 413 25.14 26.48 19.61
N PHE A 414 24.96 25.18 19.83
CA PHE A 414 24.39 24.24 18.84
C PHE A 414 22.92 24.51 18.52
N LEU A 415 22.11 24.90 19.52
CA LEU A 415 20.67 25.13 19.33
C LEU A 415 20.35 26.49 18.67
N ASN A 416 21.27 27.47 18.73
CA ASN A 416 21.03 28.81 18.18
C ASN A 416 21.48 28.98 16.72
N SER A 417 22.43 28.18 16.20
CA SER A 417 22.88 28.28 14.80
C SER A 417 22.44 27.11 13.92
N ASP A 418 22.67 25.87 14.35
CA ASP A 418 22.65 24.72 13.44
C ASP A 418 21.24 24.14 13.26
N LEU A 419 20.45 24.10 14.34
CA LEU A 419 19.06 23.62 14.27
C LEU A 419 18.13 24.62 13.58
N GLY A 420 18.31 25.92 13.84
CA GLY A 420 17.59 26.99 13.16
C GLY A 420 17.81 26.93 11.65
N TYR A 421 19.03 26.60 11.23
CA TYR A 421 19.36 26.36 9.83
C TYR A 421 18.60 25.15 9.25
N VAL A 422 18.58 24.00 9.94
CA VAL A 422 17.84 22.81 9.47
C VAL A 422 16.34 23.08 9.36
N LEU A 423 15.72 23.72 10.35
CA LEU A 423 14.30 24.07 10.31
C LEU A 423 13.96 25.08 9.21
N ALA A 424 14.83 26.08 9.01
CA ALA A 424 14.70 27.03 7.90
C ALA A 424 14.76 26.28 6.56
N LYS A 425 15.69 25.34 6.39
CA LYS A 425 15.80 24.53 5.17
C LYS A 425 14.64 23.55 4.97
N MET A 426 14.10 22.96 6.03
CA MET A 426 12.87 22.16 5.95
C MET A 426 11.68 23.00 5.44
N ARG A 427 11.56 24.23 5.93
CA ARG A 427 10.52 25.18 5.51
C ARG A 427 10.70 25.62 4.07
N THR A 428 11.92 25.96 3.64
CA THR A 428 12.20 26.38 2.26
C THR A 428 12.09 25.22 1.27
N ALA A 429 12.21 23.97 1.72
CA ALA A 429 11.96 22.77 0.91
C ALA A 429 10.47 22.46 0.70
N LEU A 430 9.55 22.97 1.53
CA LEU A 430 8.12 22.65 1.48
C LEU A 430 7.46 22.81 0.08
N PRO A 431 7.77 23.85 -0.72
CA PRO A 431 7.20 24.01 -2.06
C PRO A 431 7.45 22.82 -3.00
N TRP A 432 8.50 22.03 -2.76
CA TRP A 432 8.82 20.85 -3.58
C TRP A 432 7.91 19.64 -3.35
N LEU A 433 6.97 19.75 -2.42
CA LEU A 433 5.84 18.82 -2.34
C LEU A 433 4.99 18.88 -3.64
N ILE A 434 4.89 20.05 -4.27
CA ILE A 434 4.03 20.28 -5.44
C ILE A 434 4.47 19.44 -6.66
N PRO A 435 5.74 19.44 -7.12
CA PRO A 435 6.20 18.56 -8.18
C PRO A 435 5.90 17.07 -7.95
N GLY A 436 6.12 16.58 -6.72
CA GLY A 436 5.84 15.19 -6.36
C GLY A 436 4.35 14.83 -6.42
N CYS A 437 3.48 15.75 -5.98
CA CYS A 437 2.03 15.59 -6.13
C CYS A 437 1.62 15.54 -7.61
N VAL A 438 2.16 16.45 -8.44
CA VAL A 438 1.81 16.55 -9.86
C VAL A 438 2.20 15.29 -10.62
N VAL A 439 3.44 14.82 -10.46
CA VAL A 439 3.91 13.58 -11.13
C VAL A 439 3.00 12.41 -10.80
N SER A 440 2.72 12.18 -9.52
CA SER A 440 1.96 10.99 -9.12
C SER A 440 0.47 11.10 -9.41
N LEU A 441 -0.12 12.30 -9.39
CA LEU A 441 -1.51 12.50 -9.79
C LEU A 441 -1.70 12.23 -11.28
N VAL A 442 -0.81 12.76 -12.12
CA VAL A 442 -0.86 12.53 -13.57
C VAL A 442 -0.61 11.07 -13.89
N LEU A 443 0.41 10.45 -13.28
CA LEU A 443 0.67 9.01 -13.45
C LEU A 443 -0.53 8.19 -13.02
N ALA A 444 -1.09 8.40 -11.82
CA ALA A 444 -2.24 7.65 -11.35
C ALA A 444 -3.47 7.82 -12.27
N ALA A 445 -3.67 9.01 -12.84
CA ALA A 445 -4.75 9.28 -13.79
C ALA A 445 -4.52 8.65 -15.19
N ARG A 446 -3.28 8.51 -15.63
CA ARG A 446 -2.90 8.03 -16.99
C ARG A 446 -2.49 6.56 -17.06
N LEU A 447 -2.08 5.97 -15.93
CA LEU A 447 -1.84 4.53 -15.78
C LEU A 447 -3.16 3.74 -15.82
N GLY A 448 -4.27 4.39 -15.47
CA GLY A 448 -5.60 3.82 -15.63
C GLY A 448 -6.06 3.93 -17.08
N GLY A 449 -6.17 2.79 -17.75
CA GLY A 449 -7.14 2.64 -18.82
C GLY A 449 -6.55 2.46 -20.22
N ASP A 450 -6.94 1.33 -20.78
CA ASP A 450 -6.76 0.88 -22.15
C ASP A 450 -5.30 0.70 -22.58
N VAL A 451 -4.86 -0.56 -22.52
CA VAL A 451 -3.52 -0.97 -22.96
C VAL A 451 -3.33 -0.67 -24.46
N ARG A 452 -4.40 -0.52 -25.24
CA ARG A 452 -4.35 -0.11 -26.66
C ARG A 452 -3.82 1.31 -26.85
N ARG A 453 -3.86 2.15 -25.81
CA ARG A 453 -3.16 3.47 -25.77
C ARG A 453 -1.65 3.32 -25.66
N ALA A 454 -1.09 2.13 -25.85
CA ALA A 454 0.34 1.94 -26.00
C ALA A 454 0.90 2.52 -27.32
N ARG A 455 0.06 3.08 -28.21
CA ARG A 455 0.53 3.74 -29.44
C ARG A 455 1.44 4.92 -29.12
N TRP A 456 2.47 5.12 -29.95
CA TRP A 456 3.45 6.20 -29.80
C TRP A 456 2.80 7.58 -29.62
N LYS A 457 1.76 7.88 -30.41
CA LYS A 457 1.01 9.15 -30.33
C LYS A 457 0.47 9.43 -28.93
N ASP A 458 -0.14 8.45 -28.28
CA ASP A 458 -0.70 8.61 -26.94
C ASP A 458 0.39 8.76 -25.88
N ARG A 459 1.50 8.01 -26.03
CA ARG A 459 2.67 8.14 -25.15
C ARG A 459 3.32 9.52 -25.27
N SER A 460 3.45 10.06 -26.48
CA SER A 460 3.96 11.41 -26.70
C SER A 460 3.04 12.47 -26.08
N LEU A 461 1.71 12.30 -26.16
CA LEU A 461 0.76 13.19 -25.50
C LEU A 461 0.84 13.10 -23.97
N ASP A 462 1.01 11.89 -23.41
CA ASP A 462 1.23 11.68 -21.97
C ASP A 462 2.53 12.39 -21.53
N GLY A 463 3.61 12.27 -22.32
CA GLY A 463 4.88 12.98 -22.11
C GLY A 463 4.72 14.50 -22.16
N ILE A 464 4.16 15.06 -23.23
CA ILE A 464 3.96 16.52 -23.36
C ILE A 464 3.14 17.08 -22.20
N TYR A 465 2.04 16.41 -21.85
CA TYR A 465 1.16 16.84 -20.78
C TYR A 465 1.86 16.83 -19.42
N LEU A 466 2.56 15.74 -19.08
CA LEU A 466 3.30 15.67 -17.82
C LEU A 466 4.50 16.63 -17.80
N GLY A 467 5.18 16.80 -18.93
CA GLY A 467 6.27 17.77 -19.09
C GLY A 467 5.81 19.18 -18.74
N ILE A 468 4.77 19.68 -19.42
CA ILE A 468 4.26 21.05 -19.18
C ILE A 468 3.85 21.23 -17.71
N LEU A 469 3.06 20.29 -17.16
CA LEU A 469 2.61 20.38 -15.77
C LEU A 469 3.76 20.35 -14.77
N LEU A 470 4.73 19.48 -14.99
CA LEU A 470 5.88 19.36 -14.09
C LEU A 470 6.77 20.60 -14.17
N GLY A 471 6.98 21.16 -15.37
CA GLY A 471 7.70 22.41 -15.56
C GLY A 471 7.08 23.59 -14.83
N VAL A 472 5.75 23.73 -14.91
CA VAL A 472 5.02 24.76 -14.16
C VAL A 472 5.17 24.53 -12.64
N ALA A 473 5.05 23.28 -12.20
CA ALA A 473 5.18 22.92 -10.79
C ALA A 473 6.58 23.19 -10.22
N THR A 474 7.65 22.87 -10.95
CA THR A 474 9.03 23.13 -10.52
C THR A 474 9.34 24.61 -10.53
N THR A 475 8.88 25.36 -11.55
CA THR A 475 9.03 26.82 -11.61
C THR A 475 8.37 27.48 -10.40
N LEU A 476 7.13 27.08 -10.07
CA LEU A 476 6.40 27.58 -8.91
C LEU A 476 7.10 27.21 -7.60
N ALA A 477 7.59 25.97 -7.47
CA ALA A 477 8.32 25.54 -6.29
C ALA A 477 9.60 26.36 -6.07
N THR A 478 10.38 26.60 -7.13
CA THR A 478 11.58 27.44 -7.09
C THR A 478 11.26 28.88 -6.77
N PHE A 479 10.20 29.45 -7.33
CA PHE A 479 9.75 30.80 -7.01
C PHE A 479 9.38 30.95 -5.52
N LEU A 480 8.58 30.02 -4.99
CA LEU A 480 8.18 30.04 -3.59
C LEU A 480 9.37 29.82 -2.66
N GLN A 481 10.31 28.94 -3.01
CA GLN A 481 11.53 28.74 -2.26
C GLN A 481 12.37 30.03 -2.24
N GLY A 482 12.63 30.64 -3.40
CA GLY A 482 13.40 31.87 -3.49
C GLY A 482 12.74 33.03 -2.75
N SER A 483 11.41 33.12 -2.78
CA SER A 483 10.66 34.11 -1.98
C SER A 483 10.79 33.89 -0.47
N LEU A 484 10.93 32.65 -0.01
CA LEU A 484 11.18 32.34 1.40
C LEU A 484 12.63 32.60 1.81
N GLU A 485 13.57 32.50 0.86
CA GLU A 485 15.00 32.78 1.06
C GLU A 485 15.37 34.26 0.86
N GLY A 486 14.45 35.06 0.31
CA GLY A 486 14.57 36.53 0.17
C GLY A 486 15.00 37.02 -1.21
N GLU A 487 15.40 36.13 -2.12
CA GLU A 487 15.91 36.49 -3.45
C GLU A 487 15.46 35.47 -4.53
N PRO A 488 14.30 35.68 -5.19
CA PRO A 488 13.91 34.84 -6.31
C PRO A 488 14.78 35.15 -7.54
N SER A 489 15.55 34.16 -8.01
CA SER A 489 16.33 34.29 -9.26
C SER A 489 15.53 33.81 -10.46
N VAL A 490 15.30 34.69 -11.44
CA VAL A 490 14.61 34.34 -12.69
C VAL A 490 15.38 33.26 -13.46
N LYS A 491 16.72 33.29 -13.41
CA LYS A 491 17.56 32.26 -14.06
C LYS A 491 17.32 30.88 -13.45
N SER A 492 17.24 30.76 -12.12
CA SER A 492 16.99 29.48 -11.46
C SER A 492 15.56 28.99 -11.71
N MET A 493 14.58 29.90 -11.77
CA MET A 493 13.20 29.56 -12.15
C MET A 493 13.09 29.00 -13.57
N LEU A 494 13.75 29.63 -14.55
CA LEU A 494 13.76 29.14 -15.94
C LEU A 494 14.47 27.79 -16.05
N ALA A 495 15.61 27.65 -15.37
CA ALA A 495 16.38 26.41 -15.36
C ALA A 495 15.59 25.24 -14.77
N SER A 496 14.96 25.45 -13.61
CA SER A 496 14.15 24.43 -12.94
C SER A 496 12.87 24.12 -13.71
N GLY A 497 12.27 25.12 -14.37
CA GLY A 497 11.14 24.95 -15.26
C GLY A 497 11.47 24.06 -16.45
N LEU A 498 12.54 24.37 -17.20
CA LEU A 498 12.99 23.58 -18.35
C LEU A 498 13.38 22.14 -17.96
N SER A 499 14.12 22.00 -16.85
CA SER A 499 14.46 20.68 -16.29
C SER A 499 13.20 19.90 -15.91
N GLY A 500 12.22 20.55 -15.28
CA GLY A 500 10.92 19.96 -14.97
C GLY A 500 10.15 19.50 -16.21
N ILE A 501 10.16 20.29 -17.29
CA ILE A 501 9.55 19.90 -18.57
C ILE A 501 10.21 18.64 -19.13
N ALA A 502 11.54 18.62 -19.19
CA ALA A 502 12.28 17.50 -19.75
C ALA A 502 12.09 16.23 -18.90
N CYS A 503 12.19 16.33 -17.57
CA CYS A 503 11.92 15.21 -16.66
C CYS A 503 10.49 14.71 -16.79
N GLY A 504 9.51 15.61 -16.84
CA GLY A 504 8.09 15.26 -16.92
C GLY A 504 7.75 14.57 -18.24
N ALA A 505 8.35 15.02 -19.34
CA ALA A 505 8.21 14.39 -20.65
C ALA A 505 8.73 12.94 -20.66
N VAL A 506 9.90 12.72 -20.06
CA VAL A 506 10.52 11.40 -19.96
C VAL A 506 9.69 10.47 -19.09
N ILE A 507 9.28 10.93 -17.91
CA ILE A 507 8.45 10.15 -16.99
C ILE A 507 7.12 9.80 -17.67
N GLY A 508 6.49 10.76 -18.34
CA GLY A 508 5.19 10.59 -18.99
C GLY A 508 5.25 9.69 -20.22
N LEU A 509 6.39 9.63 -20.91
CA LEU A 509 6.62 8.75 -22.04
C LEU A 509 6.97 7.31 -21.60
N LEU A 510 7.92 7.18 -20.67
CA LEU A 510 8.51 5.89 -20.29
C LEU A 510 7.64 5.12 -19.31
N VAL A 511 7.16 5.74 -18.24
CA VAL A 511 6.48 5.02 -17.14
C VAL A 511 5.13 4.43 -17.58
N PRO A 512 4.19 5.20 -18.19
CA PRO A 512 2.95 4.61 -18.69
C PRO A 512 3.19 3.59 -19.81
N GLY A 513 4.18 3.86 -20.68
CA GLY A 513 4.55 2.97 -21.77
C GLY A 513 5.03 1.60 -21.26
N ALA A 514 5.98 1.60 -20.34
CA ALA A 514 6.54 0.38 -19.77
C ALA A 514 5.53 -0.34 -18.85
N PHE A 515 4.65 0.39 -18.14
CA PHE A 515 3.52 -0.22 -17.42
C PHE A 515 2.57 -0.97 -18.36
N ARG A 516 2.19 -0.35 -19.50
CA ARG A 516 1.35 -1.01 -20.51
C ARG A 516 2.06 -2.23 -21.12
N VAL A 517 3.38 -2.16 -21.33
CA VAL A 517 4.17 -3.31 -21.81
C VAL A 517 4.17 -4.44 -20.79
N ASP A 518 4.36 -4.15 -19.50
CA ASP A 518 4.29 -5.14 -18.42
C ASP A 518 2.92 -5.85 -18.37
N VAL A 519 1.82 -5.12 -18.60
CA VAL A 519 0.48 -5.74 -18.69
C VAL A 519 0.32 -6.66 -19.90
N ILE A 520 0.95 -6.36 -21.04
CA ILE A 520 0.90 -7.22 -22.25
C ILE A 520 1.87 -8.40 -22.15
N ARG A 521 3.05 -8.16 -21.57
CA ARG A 521 4.18 -9.07 -21.49
C ARG A 521 4.73 -9.02 -20.06
N PRO A 522 4.05 -9.69 -19.11
CA PRO A 522 4.56 -9.77 -17.76
C PRO A 522 5.95 -10.43 -17.76
N PHE A 523 6.80 -10.04 -16.81
CA PHE A 523 8.16 -10.59 -16.71
C PHE A 523 8.22 -12.02 -16.15
N ASP A 524 7.15 -12.45 -15.49
CA ASP A 524 7.06 -13.76 -14.86
C ASP A 524 6.51 -14.81 -15.83
N ASP A 525 7.23 -15.91 -16.03
CA ASP A 525 6.86 -16.98 -16.95
C ASP A 525 5.48 -17.57 -16.62
N GLU A 526 5.12 -17.64 -15.33
CA GLU A 526 3.81 -18.12 -14.92
C GLU A 526 2.70 -17.13 -15.30
N GLN A 527 2.91 -15.84 -15.11
CA GLN A 527 1.98 -14.81 -15.55
C GLN A 527 1.84 -14.79 -17.09
N ILE A 528 2.95 -14.99 -17.83
CA ILE A 528 2.91 -15.12 -19.29
C ILE A 528 2.03 -16.30 -19.69
N LYS A 529 2.21 -17.46 -19.03
CA LYS A 529 1.41 -18.65 -19.30
C LYS A 529 -0.07 -18.39 -19.02
N ARG A 530 -0.42 -17.80 -17.88
CA ARG A 530 -1.83 -17.49 -17.55
C ARG A 530 -2.46 -16.47 -18.46
N LEU A 531 -1.73 -15.43 -18.85
CA LEU A 531 -2.22 -14.45 -19.81
C LEU A 531 -2.47 -15.11 -21.18
N ARG A 532 -1.60 -16.03 -21.60
CA ARG A 532 -1.78 -16.83 -22.82
C ARG A 532 -2.99 -17.76 -22.70
N ASP A 533 -3.15 -18.45 -21.59
CA ASP A 533 -4.28 -19.36 -21.35
C ASP A 533 -5.60 -18.59 -21.34
N LEU A 534 -5.66 -17.43 -20.66
CA LEU A 534 -6.82 -16.55 -20.68
C LEU A 534 -7.09 -16.00 -22.09
N LYS A 535 -6.05 -15.61 -22.84
CA LYS A 535 -6.22 -15.15 -24.22
C LYS A 535 -6.80 -16.26 -25.10
N ASN A 536 -6.31 -17.49 -24.96
CA ASN A 536 -6.82 -18.64 -25.71
C ASN A 536 -8.29 -18.93 -25.36
N GLU A 537 -8.63 -18.89 -24.07
CA GLU A 537 -10.00 -19.06 -23.57
C GLU A 537 -10.93 -17.93 -24.05
N ALA A 538 -10.45 -16.68 -24.03
CA ALA A 538 -11.21 -15.55 -24.55
C ALA A 538 -11.40 -15.64 -26.07
N THR A 539 -10.39 -16.12 -26.79
CA THR A 539 -10.46 -16.31 -28.26
C THR A 539 -11.46 -17.40 -28.62
N SER A 540 -11.52 -18.50 -27.85
CA SER A 540 -12.50 -19.57 -28.10
C SER A 540 -13.95 -19.12 -27.81
N LYS A 541 -14.15 -18.23 -26.84
CA LYS A 541 -15.49 -17.77 -26.41
C LYS A 541 -16.01 -16.51 -27.11
N LEU A 542 -15.11 -15.58 -27.45
CA LEU A 542 -15.44 -14.24 -27.98
C LEU A 542 -14.95 -14.02 -29.41
N GLY A 543 -14.16 -14.95 -29.97
CA GLY A 543 -13.58 -14.84 -31.30
C GLY A 543 -12.68 -13.60 -31.46
N PRO A 544 -12.84 -12.78 -32.51
CA PRO A 544 -11.96 -11.64 -32.79
C PRO A 544 -12.04 -10.51 -31.75
N ARG A 545 -13.07 -10.50 -30.90
CA ARG A 545 -13.24 -9.50 -29.83
C ARG A 545 -12.41 -9.78 -28.57
N ALA A 546 -11.72 -10.94 -28.52
CA ALA A 546 -10.96 -11.36 -27.36
C ALA A 546 -9.87 -10.37 -26.94
N ASP A 547 -9.09 -9.87 -27.90
CA ASP A 547 -8.01 -8.89 -27.62
C ASP A 547 -8.60 -7.56 -27.13
N ASP A 548 -9.69 -7.09 -27.73
CA ASP A 548 -10.37 -5.89 -27.28
C ASP A 548 -10.89 -6.05 -25.85
N TRP A 549 -11.53 -7.18 -25.53
CA TRP A 549 -11.98 -7.46 -24.18
C TRP A 549 -10.83 -7.54 -23.17
N LEU A 550 -9.73 -8.23 -23.52
CA LEU A 550 -8.58 -8.48 -22.64
C LEU A 550 -7.79 -7.20 -22.29
N TYR A 551 -7.81 -6.20 -23.19
CA TYR A 551 -7.01 -4.99 -23.07
C TYR A 551 -7.82 -3.70 -22.87
N THR A 552 -9.16 -3.79 -22.86
CA THR A 552 -10.07 -2.68 -22.53
C THR A 552 -10.46 -2.72 -21.05
N PRO A 553 -10.54 -1.57 -20.35
CA PRO A 553 -11.02 -1.52 -18.98
C PRO A 553 -12.49 -1.92 -18.87
N HIS A 554 -12.84 -2.68 -17.83
CA HIS A 554 -14.25 -3.03 -17.55
C HIS A 554 -14.69 -2.45 -16.21
N ASP A 555 -15.94 -1.99 -16.14
CA ASP A 555 -16.53 -1.45 -14.91
C ASP A 555 -16.67 -2.52 -13.83
N ALA A 556 -16.92 -3.78 -14.22
CA ALA A 556 -16.94 -4.94 -13.31
C ALA A 556 -15.58 -5.17 -12.63
N LEU A 557 -14.49 -4.79 -13.29
CA LEU A 557 -13.13 -4.79 -12.74
C LEU A 557 -12.72 -3.40 -12.22
N ARG A 558 -13.67 -2.47 -12.07
CA ARG A 558 -13.44 -1.10 -11.58
C ARG A 558 -12.46 -0.32 -12.45
N GLY A 559 -12.58 -0.48 -13.76
CA GLY A 559 -11.81 0.29 -14.74
C GLY A 559 -10.35 -0.14 -14.87
N ILE A 560 -10.01 -1.39 -14.52
CA ILE A 560 -8.77 -2.05 -14.96
C ILE A 560 -9.09 -3.07 -16.06
N THR A 561 -8.07 -3.48 -16.80
CA THR A 561 -8.22 -4.49 -17.86
C THR A 561 -8.18 -5.90 -17.29
N PRO A 562 -8.76 -6.92 -17.96
CA PRO A 562 -8.65 -8.31 -17.52
C PRO A 562 -7.20 -8.80 -17.47
N ALA A 563 -6.35 -8.36 -18.42
CA ALA A 563 -4.91 -8.64 -18.38
C ALA A 563 -4.22 -8.06 -17.14
N GLU A 564 -4.58 -6.83 -16.75
CA GLU A 564 -4.05 -6.22 -15.53
C GLU A 564 -4.58 -6.94 -14.28
N ALA A 565 -5.87 -7.29 -14.26
CA ALA A 565 -6.50 -8.01 -13.17
C ALA A 565 -5.85 -9.37 -12.89
N LEU A 566 -5.36 -10.08 -13.93
CA LEU A 566 -4.60 -11.32 -13.76
C LEU A 566 -3.30 -11.14 -12.98
N GLN A 567 -2.68 -9.96 -13.01
CA GLN A 567 -1.47 -9.65 -12.22
C GLN A 567 -1.78 -9.42 -10.74
N HIS A 568 -3.06 -9.37 -10.36
CA HIS A 568 -3.52 -9.23 -8.98
C HIS A 568 -4.19 -10.53 -8.53
N GLN A 569 -3.58 -11.23 -7.56
CA GLN A 569 -4.06 -12.53 -7.06
C GLN A 569 -5.57 -12.57 -6.77
N ASN A 570 -6.10 -11.55 -6.07
CA ASN A 570 -7.50 -11.47 -5.64
C ASN A 570 -8.51 -11.14 -6.76
N LEU A 571 -8.03 -10.94 -7.99
CA LEU A 571 -8.85 -10.58 -9.15
C LEU A 571 -8.71 -11.59 -10.29
N ALA A 572 -7.63 -12.36 -10.33
CA ALA A 572 -7.36 -13.33 -11.40
C ALA A 572 -8.51 -14.34 -11.60
N THR A 573 -9.11 -14.83 -10.50
CA THR A 573 -10.25 -15.76 -10.55
C THR A 573 -11.54 -15.09 -11.04
N GLY A 574 -11.75 -13.82 -10.68
CA GLY A 574 -12.88 -13.02 -11.12
C GLY A 574 -12.89 -12.78 -12.64
N VAL A 575 -11.72 -12.79 -13.28
CA VAL A 575 -11.59 -12.59 -14.73
C VAL A 575 -12.18 -13.76 -15.53
N SER A 576 -11.89 -15.00 -15.16
CA SER A 576 -12.48 -16.16 -15.85
C SER A 576 -14.01 -16.23 -15.66
N ARG A 577 -14.49 -15.82 -14.47
CA ARG A 577 -15.93 -15.70 -14.21
C ARG A 577 -16.58 -14.63 -15.11
N LEU A 578 -15.96 -13.45 -15.20
CA LEU A 578 -16.42 -12.37 -16.10
C LEU A 578 -16.50 -12.86 -17.56
N LEU A 579 -15.50 -13.63 -18.01
CA LEU A 579 -15.48 -14.18 -19.36
C LEU A 579 -16.62 -15.17 -19.61
N ASN A 580 -16.93 -16.02 -18.62
CA ASN A 580 -18.05 -16.97 -18.69
C ASN A 580 -19.40 -16.26 -18.74
N GLU A 581 -19.61 -15.27 -17.87
CA GLU A 581 -20.85 -14.48 -17.82
C GLU A 581 -21.06 -13.71 -19.14
N LEU A 582 -19.99 -13.17 -19.73
CA LEU A 582 -20.07 -12.51 -21.04
C LEU A 582 -20.39 -13.51 -22.16
N HIS A 583 -19.80 -14.71 -22.13
CA HIS A 583 -20.06 -15.74 -23.11
C HIS A 583 -21.50 -16.26 -23.05
N SER A 584 -22.04 -16.52 -21.84
CA SER A 584 -23.44 -16.91 -21.68
C SER A 584 -24.39 -15.82 -22.16
N SER A 585 -24.11 -14.55 -21.81
CA SER A 585 -24.91 -13.42 -22.28
C SER A 585 -24.89 -13.26 -23.81
N LEU A 586 -23.82 -13.65 -24.49
CA LEU A 586 -23.74 -13.65 -25.95
C LEU A 586 -24.46 -14.86 -26.58
N ALA A 587 -24.42 -16.02 -25.91
CA ALA A 587 -25.10 -17.24 -26.35
C ALA A 587 -26.63 -17.13 -26.25
N ASP A 588 -27.14 -16.40 -25.24
CA ASP A 588 -28.58 -16.22 -24.99
C ASP A 588 -29.26 -15.24 -25.98
N GLY A 589 -28.56 -14.78 -27.02
CA GLY A 589 -29.21 -14.45 -28.29
C GLY A 589 -29.87 -13.08 -28.42
N GLY A 590 -29.47 -12.07 -27.66
CA GLY A 590 -29.92 -10.68 -27.87
C GLY A 590 -28.88 -9.83 -28.59
N GLN A 591 -28.91 -9.77 -29.92
CA GLN A 591 -28.15 -8.80 -30.73
C GLN A 591 -28.72 -7.35 -30.57
N SER A 592 -29.18 -6.99 -29.38
CA SER A 592 -29.65 -5.65 -29.03
C SER A 592 -28.46 -4.86 -28.49
N ASP A 593 -27.94 -3.94 -29.31
CA ASP A 593 -27.05 -2.82 -28.97
C ASP A 593 -26.36 -2.89 -27.58
N ILE A 594 -25.37 -3.80 -27.47
CA ILE A 594 -24.53 -4.02 -26.27
C ILE A 594 -23.64 -2.79 -25.97
N SER A 595 -23.66 -1.75 -26.81
CA SER A 595 -22.94 -0.50 -26.57
C SER A 595 -23.49 0.34 -25.41
N GLY A 596 -24.68 0.04 -24.88
CA GLY A 596 -25.39 0.95 -23.97
C GLY A 596 -25.32 0.66 -22.48
N ARG A 597 -25.58 -0.57 -22.04
CA ARG A 597 -25.77 -0.91 -20.61
C ARG A 597 -25.61 -2.41 -20.40
N ILE A 598 -24.39 -2.87 -20.14
CA ILE A 598 -24.24 -4.04 -19.28
C ILE A 598 -24.63 -3.52 -17.89
N MET A 599 -25.79 -3.93 -17.36
CA MET A 599 -26.10 -3.71 -15.95
C MET A 599 -24.87 -4.14 -15.16
N PRO A 600 -24.28 -3.27 -14.33
CA PRO A 600 -23.10 -3.65 -13.57
C PRO A 600 -23.47 -4.80 -12.65
N THR A 601 -23.25 -6.03 -13.10
CA THR A 601 -23.04 -7.18 -12.23
C THR A 601 -21.76 -6.86 -11.49
N ILE A 602 -21.92 -6.15 -10.38
CA ILE A 602 -20.87 -6.02 -9.39
C ILE A 602 -20.49 -7.47 -9.10
N ILE A 603 -19.24 -7.84 -9.40
CA ILE A 603 -18.68 -9.08 -8.89
C ILE A 603 -18.68 -8.92 -7.38
N GLU A 604 -19.80 -9.28 -6.73
CA GLU A 604 -20.09 -9.10 -5.32
C GLU A 604 -19.28 -10.11 -4.51
N GLY A 605 -17.97 -9.89 -4.46
CA GLY A 605 -17.19 -10.20 -3.26
C GLY A 605 -17.32 -9.03 -2.30
N GLY A 606 -18.41 -9.06 -1.53
CA GLY A 606 -18.66 -8.38 -0.26
C GLY A 606 -18.05 -6.99 -0.01
N ARG A 607 -18.87 -5.94 -0.14
CA ARG A 607 -18.93 -4.83 0.82
C ARG A 607 -20.22 -4.03 0.57
N ARG A 608 -21.20 -4.15 1.48
CA ARG A 608 -22.19 -3.07 1.64
C ARG A 608 -21.41 -1.83 2.06
N ALA A 609 -21.52 -0.76 1.29
CA ALA A 609 -21.14 0.55 1.79
C ALA A 609 -22.09 0.85 2.95
N GLY A 610 -21.57 0.88 4.18
CA GLY A 610 -22.29 1.47 5.30
C GLY A 610 -22.61 2.90 4.89
N VAL A 611 -23.89 3.17 4.66
CA VAL A 611 -24.41 4.53 4.53
C VAL A 611 -24.21 5.15 5.91
N VAL A 612 -23.12 5.90 6.06
CA VAL A 612 -22.99 6.85 7.16
C VAL A 612 -23.94 7.97 6.81
N GLY A 613 -25.10 8.00 7.49
CA GLY A 613 -25.98 9.16 7.48
C GLY A 613 -25.25 10.40 7.96
N PRO A 614 -25.70 11.60 7.56
CA PRO A 614 -25.05 12.87 7.88
C PRO A 614 -24.85 13.09 9.38
#